data_AF-A0A8J9VZK0-F1
#
_entry.id   AF-A0A8J9VZK0-F1
#
_cell.length_a   1.000
_cell.length_b   1.000
_cell.length_c   1.000
_cell.angle_alpha   90.00
_cell.angle_beta   90.00
_cell.angle_gamma   90.00
#
_symmetry.space_group_name_H-M   'P 1'
#
loop_
_entity.id
_entity.type
_entity.pdbx_description
1 polymer ?
#
loop_
_entity_poly.entity_id
_entity_poly.type
_entity_poly.pdbx_seq_one_letter_code
_entity_poly.pdbx_strand_id
1 'polypeptide(L)'
;MAIVVTVVQVIWTFLSVCTALACTFSFASPTWFIKNVGRQLASFGLFSYCVQNVRSRTTMCLGYGDEFSFARIPHGAWQAGCVLFGGGCVMLCAAAIIAMASCCVPYFCERRISVFAGYMQSVAVVSQFLLTV
;
A
#
# COMPACT_ATOMS: atom_id res chain seq x y z
N MET A 1 26.56 -24.19 10.38
CA MET A 1 25.98 -22.84 10.58
C MET A 1 24.56 -23.06 11.11
N ALA A 2 24.26 -22.68 12.35
CA ALA A 2 22.94 -22.91 12.93
C ALA A 2 22.00 -21.77 12.55
N ILE A 3 20.86 -22.10 11.94
CA ILE A 3 19.75 -21.18 11.75
C ILE A 3 18.89 -21.31 13.00
N VAL A 4 18.79 -20.23 13.77
CA VAL A 4 17.95 -20.17 14.97
C VAL A 4 16.86 -19.15 14.69
N VAL A 5 15.63 -19.61 14.53
CA VAL A 5 14.47 -18.74 14.34
C VAL A 5 13.85 -18.47 15.70
N THR A 6 13.80 -17.21 16.08
CA THR A 6 13.19 -16.77 17.34
C THR A 6 11.69 -16.53 17.17
N VAL A 7 10.92 -16.68 18.25
CA VAL A 7 9.47 -16.36 18.26
C VAL A 7 9.23 -14.90 17.86
N VAL A 8 10.13 -13.99 18.26
CA VAL A 8 10.05 -12.56 17.92
C VAL A 8 10.12 -12.36 16.41
N GLN A 9 11.02 -13.06 15.71
CA GLN A 9 11.11 -12.98 14.25
C GLN A 9 9.85 -13.51 13.56
N VAL A 10 9.25 -14.59 14.08
CA VAL A 10 7.99 -15.13 13.52
C VAL A 10 6.84 -14.13 13.67
N ILE A 11 6.72 -13.50 14.84
CA ILE A 11 5.70 -12.45 15.07
C ILE A 11 5.96 -11.25 14.15
N TRP A 12 7.22 -10.81 14.04
CA TRP A 12 7.61 -9.67 13.22
C TRP A 12 7.33 -9.89 11.73
N THR A 13 7.68 -11.06 11.21
CA THR A 13 7.43 -11.45 9.82
C THR A 13 5.94 -11.50 9.53
N PHE A 14 5.14 -12.14 10.39
CA PHE A 14 3.69 -12.18 10.25
C PHE A 14 3.08 -10.77 10.21
N LEU A 15 3.46 -9.91 11.17
CA LEU A 15 2.98 -8.53 11.23
C LEU A 15 3.39 -7.72 9.98
N SER A 16 4.61 -7.92 9.49
CA SER A 16 5.11 -7.27 8.26
C SER A 16 4.31 -7.67 7.03
N VAL A 17 3.93 -8.94 6.92
CA VAL A 17 3.08 -9.45 5.82
C VAL A 17 1.67 -8.89 5.93
N CYS A 18 1.05 -8.93 7.13
CA CYS A 18 -0.29 -8.40 7.35
C CYS A 18 -0.38 -6.91 7.03
N THR A 19 0.62 -6.12 7.44
CA THR A 19 0.67 -4.68 7.16
C THR A 19 0.85 -4.39 5.67
N ALA A 20 1.74 -5.12 4.98
CA ALA A 20 1.92 -4.99 3.53
C ALA A 20 0.62 -5.33 2.75
N LEU A 21 -0.08 -6.40 3.15
CA LEU A 21 -1.35 -6.78 2.54
C LEU A 21 -2.43 -5.73 2.80
N ALA A 22 -2.65 -5.35 4.05
CA ALA A 22 -3.65 -4.34 4.42
C ALA A 22 -3.42 -3.01 3.68
N CYS A 23 -2.16 -2.61 3.55
CA CYS A 23 -1.79 -1.40 2.83
C CYS A 23 -2.06 -1.52 1.32
N THR A 24 -1.73 -2.66 0.71
CA THR A 24 -2.01 -2.92 -0.72
C THR A 24 -3.52 -2.94 -0.98
N PHE A 25 -4.32 -3.55 -0.09
CA PHE A 25 -5.78 -3.50 -0.16
C PHE A 25 -6.31 -2.09 -0.02
N SER A 26 -5.73 -1.27 0.87
CA SER A 26 -6.11 0.13 1.00
C SER A 26 -5.75 0.97 -0.22
N PHE A 27 -4.64 0.67 -0.90
CA PHE A 27 -4.32 1.30 -2.19
C PHE A 27 -5.32 0.88 -3.28
N ALA A 28 -5.71 -0.40 -3.27
CA ALA A 28 -6.64 -0.99 -4.23
C ALA A 28 -8.10 -0.52 -4.04
N SER A 29 -8.47 0.01 -2.87
CA SER A 29 -9.85 0.37 -2.57
C SER A 29 -10.26 1.70 -3.23
N PRO A 30 -11.45 1.77 -3.87
CA PRO A 30 -11.96 3.01 -4.48
C PRO A 30 -12.69 3.93 -3.49
N THR A 31 -12.57 3.70 -2.18
CA THR A 31 -13.40 4.34 -1.13
C THR A 31 -12.67 5.46 -0.38
N TRP A 32 -11.66 6.08 -0.98
CA TRP A 32 -10.90 7.14 -0.32
C TRP A 32 -11.73 8.41 -0.19
N PHE A 33 -12.44 8.79 -1.26
CA PHE A 33 -13.31 9.95 -1.27
C PHE A 33 -14.64 9.61 -1.93
N ILE A 34 -15.74 9.79 -1.21
CA ILE A 34 -17.09 9.58 -1.72
C ILE A 34 -17.73 10.95 -1.93
N LYS A 35 -18.17 11.23 -3.15
CA LYS A 35 -18.86 12.46 -3.52
C LYS A 35 -20.22 12.16 -4.12
N ASN A 36 -21.23 12.87 -3.62
CA ASN A 36 -22.59 12.81 -4.14
C ASN A 36 -22.77 13.92 -5.17
N VAL A 37 -22.97 13.58 -6.45
CA VAL A 37 -23.24 14.55 -7.51
C VAL A 37 -24.64 14.29 -8.07
N GLY A 38 -25.63 14.95 -7.46
CA GLY A 38 -27.04 14.81 -7.83
C GLY A 38 -27.54 13.37 -7.66
N ARG A 39 -27.73 12.64 -8.77
CA ARG A 39 -28.21 11.24 -8.82
C ARG A 39 -27.10 10.21 -9.04
N GLN A 40 -25.83 10.61 -8.90
CA GLN A 40 -24.68 9.74 -9.04
C GLN A 40 -23.86 9.75 -7.75
N LEU A 41 -23.49 8.56 -7.29
CA LEU A 41 -22.57 8.34 -6.19
C LEU A 41 -21.19 8.02 -6.79
N ALA A 42 -20.23 8.94 -6.67
CA ALA A 42 -18.89 8.75 -7.20
C ALA A 42 -17.93 8.49 -6.04
N SER A 43 -17.25 7.34 -6.08
CA SER A 43 -16.21 6.95 -5.13
C SER A 43 -14.88 6.97 -5.85
N PHE A 44 -13.95 7.79 -5.36
CA PHE A 44 -12.63 7.97 -5.93
C PHE A 44 -11.60 7.27 -5.04
N GLY A 45 -10.80 6.38 -5.62
CA GLY A 45 -9.57 5.83 -5.05
C GLY A 45 -8.36 6.29 -5.85
N LEU A 46 -7.16 5.96 -5.36
CA LEU A 46 -5.91 6.52 -5.90
C LEU A 46 -5.71 6.20 -7.39
N PHE A 47 -5.88 4.93 -7.77
CA PHE A 47 -5.66 4.46 -9.15
C PHE A 47 -6.97 4.20 -9.92
N SER A 48 -8.11 4.15 -9.24
CA SER A 48 -9.41 3.84 -9.84
C SER A 48 -10.52 4.68 -9.23
N TYR A 49 -11.57 4.92 -10.01
CA TYR A 49 -12.78 5.58 -9.54
C TYR A 49 -13.99 4.75 -9.96
N CYS A 50 -14.99 4.71 -9.10
CA CYS A 50 -16.25 4.04 -9.34
C CYS A 50 -17.38 5.05 -9.33
N VAL A 51 -18.25 5.00 -10.34
CA VAL A 51 -19.46 5.80 -10.40
C VAL A 51 -20.65 4.86 -10.36
N GLN A 52 -21.51 5.04 -9.36
CA GLN A 52 -22.75 4.33 -9.20
C GLN A 52 -23.92 5.25 -9.54
N ASN A 53 -24.74 4.82 -10.51
CA ASN A 53 -25.95 5.53 -10.86
C ASN A 53 -27.09 5.11 -9.92
N VAL A 54 -27.66 6.05 -9.18
CA VAL A 54 -28.68 5.78 -8.15
C VAL A 54 -29.97 5.23 -8.77
N ARG A 55 -30.28 5.56 -10.03
CA ARG A 55 -31.53 5.17 -10.69
C ARG A 55 -31.48 3.77 -11.31
N SER A 56 -30.36 3.39 -11.90
CA SER A 56 -30.16 2.07 -12.52
C SER A 56 -29.47 1.06 -11.59
N ARG A 57 -28.96 1.49 -10.42
CA ARG A 57 -28.07 0.71 -9.53
C ARG A 57 -26.85 0.10 -10.23
N THR A 58 -26.49 0.59 -11.41
CA THR A 58 -25.31 0.13 -12.14
C THR A 58 -24.09 0.86 -11.59
N THR A 59 -23.10 0.10 -11.13
CA THR A 59 -21.80 0.59 -10.69
C THR A 59 -20.78 0.34 -11.79
N MET A 60 -20.11 1.39 -12.25
CA MET A 60 -19.04 1.29 -13.24
C MET A 60 -17.74 1.76 -12.59
N CYS A 61 -16.73 0.90 -12.57
CA CYS A 61 -15.40 1.23 -12.06
C CYS A 61 -14.44 1.37 -13.23
N LEU A 62 -13.73 2.50 -13.30
CA LEU A 62 -12.72 2.77 -14.31
C LEU A 62 -11.38 3.05 -13.62
N GLY A 63 -10.29 2.60 -14.24
CA GLY A 63 -8.94 3.00 -13.87
C GLY A 63 -8.65 4.42 -14.37
N TYR A 64 -7.87 5.18 -13.60
CA TYR A 64 -7.33 6.44 -14.11
C TYR A 64 -6.27 6.14 -15.17
N GLY A 65 -6.60 6.44 -16.44
CA GLY A 65 -5.72 6.23 -17.58
C GLY A 65 -5.89 4.84 -18.18
N ASP A 66 -6.55 4.78 -19.34
CA ASP A 66 -6.72 3.57 -20.17
C ASP A 66 -5.37 2.92 -20.56
N GLU A 67 -4.26 3.67 -20.45
CA GLU A 67 -2.88 3.24 -20.75
C GLU A 67 -1.84 3.70 -19.70
N PHE A 68 -2.14 3.69 -18.40
CA PHE A 68 -1.18 4.05 -17.33
C PHE A 68 -0.49 5.42 -17.49
N SER A 69 -1.10 6.35 -18.23
CA SER A 69 -0.53 7.68 -18.42
C SER A 69 -0.82 8.55 -17.20
N PHE A 70 0.16 8.64 -16.29
CA PHE A 70 0.09 9.52 -15.11
C PHE A 70 -0.21 10.97 -15.49
N ALA A 71 0.23 11.42 -16.68
CA ALA A 71 -0.02 12.77 -17.21
C ALA A 71 -1.51 13.11 -17.43
N ARG A 72 -2.41 12.11 -17.44
CA ARG A 72 -3.84 12.30 -17.65
C ARG A 72 -4.64 12.43 -16.35
N ILE A 73 -4.00 12.30 -15.19
CA ILE A 73 -4.62 12.61 -13.89
C ILE A 73 -4.62 14.14 -13.74
N PRO A 74 -5.79 14.80 -13.66
CA PRO A 74 -5.91 16.26 -13.83
C PRO A 74 -5.34 17.09 -12.65
N HIS A 75 -4.89 16.47 -11.56
CA HIS A 75 -4.43 17.17 -10.38
C HIS A 75 -3.16 16.51 -9.81
N GLY A 76 -2.11 17.31 -9.62
CA GLY A 76 -0.80 16.83 -9.13
C GLY A 76 -0.85 16.21 -7.73
N ALA A 77 -1.84 16.57 -6.92
CA ALA A 77 -2.00 16.05 -5.57
C ALA A 77 -2.26 14.53 -5.53
N TRP A 78 -3.06 13.99 -6.45
CA TRP A 78 -3.30 12.55 -6.48
C TRP A 78 -2.25 11.81 -7.28
N GLN A 79 -1.60 12.43 -8.27
CA GLN A 79 -0.39 11.84 -8.86
C GLN A 79 0.66 11.61 -7.77
N ALA A 80 0.91 12.63 -6.94
CA ALA A 80 1.79 12.52 -5.79
C ALA A 80 1.27 11.47 -4.79
N GLY A 81 -0.04 11.44 -4.51
CA GLY A 81 -0.68 10.41 -3.68
C GLY A 81 -0.45 8.98 -4.18
N CYS A 82 -0.66 8.73 -5.47
CA CYS A 82 -0.38 7.45 -6.12
C CYS A 82 1.07 7.02 -5.95
N VAL A 83 2.01 7.93 -6.21
CA VAL A 83 3.45 7.63 -6.16
C VAL A 83 3.91 7.41 -4.72
N LEU A 84 3.50 8.28 -3.79
CA LEU A 84 3.91 8.20 -2.38
C LEU A 84 3.26 7.00 -1.68
N PHE A 85 1.96 6.78 -1.83
CA PHE A 85 1.28 5.65 -1.20
C PHE A 85 1.68 4.32 -1.84
N GLY A 86 1.68 4.28 -3.19
CA GLY A 86 2.09 3.10 -3.95
C GLY A 86 3.56 2.76 -3.71
N GLY A 87 4.44 3.76 -3.66
CA GLY A 87 5.84 3.59 -3.27
C GLY A 87 6.00 3.03 -1.86
N GLY A 88 5.21 3.54 -0.90
CA GLY A 88 5.13 2.98 0.45
C GLY A 88 4.69 1.52 0.47
N CYS A 89 3.69 1.13 -0.32
CA CYS A 89 3.29 -0.27 -0.47
C CYS A 89 4.44 -1.15 -0.97
N VAL A 90 5.17 -0.70 -2.00
CA VAL A 90 6.32 -1.43 -2.55
C VAL A 90 7.42 -1.60 -1.50
N MET A 91 7.72 -0.56 -0.71
CA MET A 91 8.69 -0.64 0.39
C MET A 91 8.24 -1.62 1.49
N LEU A 92 6.96 -1.64 1.85
CA LEU A 92 6.42 -2.60 2.83
C LEU A 92 6.49 -4.04 2.31
N CYS A 93 6.16 -4.27 1.03
CA CYS A 93 6.32 -5.58 0.39
C CYS A 93 7.79 -6.02 0.39
N ALA A 94 8.72 -5.13 0.05
CA ALA A 94 10.15 -5.41 0.12
C ALA A 94 10.61 -5.73 1.55
N ALA A 95 10.14 -4.97 2.54
CA ALA A 95 10.44 -5.23 3.95
C ALA A 95 9.87 -6.59 4.43
N ALA A 96 8.68 -6.99 3.97
CA ALA A 96 8.10 -8.30 4.26
C ALA A 96 8.92 -9.45 3.65
N ILE A 97 9.37 -9.30 2.40
CA ILE A 97 10.26 -10.27 1.74
C ILE A 97 11.59 -10.39 2.49
N ILE A 98 12.17 -9.26 2.90
CA ILE A 98 13.43 -9.22 3.66
C ILE A 98 13.24 -9.86 5.04
N ALA A 99 12.10 -9.64 5.69
CA ALA A 99 11.77 -10.29 6.95
C ALA A 99 11.68 -11.82 6.76
N MET A 100 11.02 -12.30 5.70
CA MET A 100 10.96 -13.73 5.37
C MET A 100 12.36 -14.30 5.08
N ALA A 101 13.18 -13.57 4.31
CA ALA A 101 14.55 -13.96 4.02
C ALA A 101 15.42 -14.03 5.28
N SER A 102 15.17 -13.16 6.28
CA SER A 102 15.91 -13.15 7.54
C SER A 102 15.77 -14.46 8.34
N CYS A 103 14.66 -15.19 8.18
CA CYS A 103 14.47 -16.51 8.79
C CYS A 103 15.40 -17.59 8.20
N CYS A 104 15.94 -17.37 7.00
CA CYS A 104 16.85 -18.30 6.31
C CYS A 104 18.34 -17.92 6.49
N VAL A 105 18.63 -16.78 7.13
CA VAL A 105 19.98 -16.21 7.24
C VAL A 105 20.55 -16.50 8.64
N PRO A 106 21.87 -16.72 8.77
CA PRO A 106 22.50 -16.92 10.07
C PRO A 106 22.38 -15.72 11.03
N TYR A 107 22.29 -16.03 12.32
CA TYR A 107 22.02 -15.11 13.44
C TYR A 107 22.85 -13.81 13.46
N PHE A 108 24.11 -13.86 13.01
CA PHE A 108 25.00 -12.68 13.02
C PHE A 108 24.58 -11.57 12.03
N CYS A 109 23.88 -11.91 10.95
CA CYS A 109 23.33 -10.92 10.02
C CYS A 109 21.90 -10.49 10.39
N GLU A 110 21.21 -11.26 11.23
CA GLU A 110 19.82 -11.04 11.59
C GLU A 110 19.57 -9.63 12.12
N ARG A 111 20.36 -9.19 13.11
CA ARG A 111 20.17 -7.88 13.75
C ARG A 111 20.29 -6.72 12.75
N ARG A 112 21.22 -6.79 11.80
CA ARG A 112 21.39 -5.74 10.78
C ARG A 112 20.23 -5.73 9.79
N ILE A 113 19.80 -6.91 9.34
CA ILE A 113 18.69 -7.06 8.39
C ILE A 113 17.36 -6.61 9.02
N SER A 114 17.11 -7.02 10.27
CA SER A 114 15.90 -6.64 11.01
C SER A 114 15.82 -5.12 11.27
N VAL A 115 16.94 -4.49 11.61
CA VAL A 115 17.01 -3.03 11.77
C VAL A 115 16.77 -2.31 10.43
N PHE A 116 17.38 -2.78 9.34
CA PHE A 116 17.17 -2.22 8.01
C PHE A 116 15.70 -2.36 7.55
N ALA A 117 15.10 -3.54 7.75
CA ALA A 117 13.68 -3.78 7.48
C ALA A 117 12.77 -2.87 8.30
N GLY A 118 13.08 -2.67 9.59
CA GLY A 118 12.36 -1.73 10.46
C GLY A 118 12.43 -0.28 9.97
N TYR A 119 13.59 0.16 9.49
CA TYR A 119 13.72 1.50 8.88
C TYR A 119 12.88 1.65 7.62
N MET A 120 12.89 0.66 6.73
CA MET A 120 12.03 0.68 5.53
C MET A 120 10.55 0.73 5.88
N GLN A 121 10.11 -0.04 6.88
CA GLN A 121 8.73 0.01 7.37
C GLN A 121 8.38 1.39 7.95
N SER A 122 9.28 1.97 8.74
CA SER A 122 9.07 3.29 9.34
C SER A 122 8.94 4.39 8.28
N VAL A 123 9.83 4.41 7.29
CA VAL A 123 9.80 5.38 6.18
C VAL A 123 8.52 5.20 5.36
N ALA A 124 8.13 3.96 5.04
CA ALA A 124 6.92 3.68 4.30
C ALA A 124 5.67 4.20 5.03
N VAL A 125 5.54 3.91 6.32
CA VAL A 125 4.40 4.39 7.13
C VAL A 125 4.37 5.91 7.21
N VAL A 126 5.53 6.56 7.40
CA VAL A 126 5.60 8.03 7.43
C VAL A 126 5.19 8.64 6.08
N SER A 127 5.66 8.08 4.97
CA SER A 127 5.25 8.55 3.63
C SER A 127 3.75 8.40 3.37
N GLN A 128 3.12 7.37 3.94
CA GLN A 128 1.69 7.14 3.83
C GLN A 128 0.88 8.05 4.75
N PHE A 129 1.37 8.29 5.97
CA PHE A 129 0.72 9.19 6.93
C PHE A 129 0.68 10.63 6.42
N LEU A 130 1.74 11.10 5.74
CA LEU A 130 1.78 12.44 5.12
C LEU A 130 0.72 12.66 4.05
N LEU A 131 0.11 11.61 3.51
CA LEU A 131 -0.99 11.72 2.54
C LEU A 131 -2.38 11.75 3.21
N THR A 132 -2.47 11.32 4.46
CA THR A 132 -3.73 11.21 5.21
C THR A 132 -4.03 12.44 6.07
N VAL A 133 -3.02 13.30 6.30
CA VAL A 133 -3.11 14.57 7.05
C VAL A 133 -3.24 15.74 6.08
#